data_AF-A0A5J4QWP4-F1
#
_entry.id   AF-A0A5J4QWP4-F1
#
_cell.length_a   1.000
_cell.length_b   1.000
_cell.length_c   1.000
_cell.angle_alpha   90.00
_cell.angle_beta   90.00
_cell.angle_gamma   90.00
#
_symmetry.space_group_name_H-M   'P 1'
#
loop_
_entity.id
_entity.type
_entity.pdbx_description
1 polymer ?
#
loop_
_entity_poly.entity_id
_entity_poly.type
_entity_poly.pdbx_seq_one_letter_code
_entity_poly.pdbx_strand_id
1 'polypeptide(L)' 'MKKFYLGLDVSKEKLDWSLMADSKVVEELVVKNEIISIQKAISLLVDTYSIELTDLLLW' A
#
# COMPACT_ATOMS: atom_id res chain seq x y z
N MET A 1 2.46 -18.45 6.28
CA MET A 1 2.85 -17.07 5.95
C MET A 1 1.59 -16.25 5.81
N LYS A 2 1.56 -15.08 6.46
CA LYS A 2 0.46 -14.12 6.30
C LYS A 2 0.55 -13.53 4.90
N LYS A 3 -0.54 -13.56 4.13
CA LYS A 3 -0.54 -13.04 2.77
C LYS A 3 -1.02 -11.60 2.79
N PHE A 4 -0.22 -10.71 2.20
CA PHE A 4 -0.58 -9.32 2.01
C PHE A 4 -0.85 -9.07 0.54
N TYR A 5 -1.95 -8.37 0.26
CA TYR A 5 -2.32 -7.91 -1.07
C TYR A 5 -2.30 -6.39 -1.06
N LEU A 6 -1.64 -5.81 -2.05
CA LEU A 6 -1.56 -4.37 -2.22
C LEU A 6 -2.23 -3.96 -3.52
N GLY A 7 -3.30 -3.18 -3.42
CA GLY A 7 -3.93 -2.49 -4.56
C GLY A 7 -3.48 -1.04 -4.60
N LEU A 8 -3.05 -0.58 -5.78
CA LEU A 8 -2.71 0.81 -6.06
C LEU A 8 -3.46 1.24 -7.32
N ASP A 9 -4.27 2.29 -7.24
CA ASP A 9 -4.78 3.01 -8.40
C ASP A 9 -4.15 4.40 -8.47
N VAL A 10 -3.49 4.67 -9.58
CA VAL A 10 -2.81 5.94 -9.83
C VAL A 10 -3.55 6.65 -10.95
N SER A 11 -4.62 7.35 -10.58
CA SER A 11 -5.50 8.01 -11.52
C SER A 11 -5.81 9.44 -11.09
N LYS A 12 -6.04 10.34 -12.06
CA LYS A 12 -6.53 11.71 -11.80
C LYS A 12 -5.71 12.51 -10.77
N GLU A 13 -4.37 12.42 -10.86
CA GLU A 13 -3.42 13.07 -9.94
C GLU A 13 -3.50 12.59 -8.47
N LYS A 14 -4.13 11.45 -8.25
CA LYS A 14 -4.27 10.81 -6.94
C LYS A 14 -3.70 9.40 -6.98
N LEU A 15 -3.28 8.95 -5.81
CA LEU A 15 -2.99 7.56 -5.52
C LEU A 15 -4.04 7.10 -4.52
N ASP A 16 -4.91 6.18 -4.97
CA ASP A 16 -5.76 5.38 -4.11
C ASP A 16 -5.01 4.09 -3.78
N TRP A 17 -4.96 3.75 -2.50
CA TRP A 17 -4.19 2.65 -1.95
C TRP A 17 -5.10 1.77 -1.11
N SER A 18 -4.96 0.45 -1.20
CA SER A 18 -5.56 -0.51 -0.26
C SER A 18 -4.60 -1.64 0.10
N LEU A 19 -4.43 -1.90 1.41
CA LEU A 19 -3.75 -3.07 1.94
C LEU A 19 -4.78 -4.06 2.47
N MET A 20 -4.72 -5.31 2.01
CA MET A 20 -5.47 -6.41 2.58
C MET A 20 -4.55 -7.46 3.21
N ALA A 21 -4.95 -7.97 4.36
CA ALA A 21 -4.33 -9.13 5.00
C ALA A 21 -5.40 -10.17 5.32
N ASP A 22 -5.14 -11.44 4.97
CA ASP A 22 -6.06 -12.55 5.21
C ASP A 22 -7.50 -12.26 4.73
N SER A 23 -7.61 -11.67 3.53
CA SER A 23 -8.87 -11.27 2.89
C SER A 23 -9.66 -10.16 3.59
N LYS A 24 -9.03 -9.41 4.51
CA LYS A 24 -9.63 -8.23 5.15
C LYS A 24 -8.84 -6.98 4.81
N VAL A 25 -9.53 -5.88 4.52
CA VAL A 25 -8.90 -4.56 4.38
C VAL A 25 -8.35 -4.16 5.75
N VAL A 26 -7.08 -3.81 5.79
CA VAL A 26 -6.37 -3.36 7.00
C VAL A 26 -6.09 -1.87 6.94
N GLU A 27 -5.88 -1.33 5.73
CA GLU A 27 -5.66 0.08 5.50
C GLU A 27 -6.16 0.51 4.12
N GLU A 28 -6.70 1.72 4.06
CA GLU A 28 -7.08 2.43 2.83
C GLU A 28 -6.60 3.87 2.95
N LEU A 29 -5.92 4.36 1.91
CA LEU A 29 -5.30 5.68 1.92
C LEU A 29 -5.47 6.34 0.55
N VAL A 30 -5.75 7.64 0.55
CA VAL A 30 -5.79 8.46 -0.66
C VAL A 30 -4.82 9.62 -0.51
N VAL A 31 -3.83 9.72 -1.40
CA VAL A 31 -2.85 10.80 -1.42
C VAL A 31 -2.76 11.45 -2.79
N LYS A 32 -2.15 12.64 -2.86
CA LYS A 32 -1.75 13.20 -4.16
C LYS A 32 -0.66 12.33 -4.78
N ASN A 33 -0.74 12.13 -6.10
CA ASN A 33 0.22 11.35 -6.89
C ASN A 33 1.54 12.13 -7.16
N GLU A 34 2.10 12.71 -6.12
CA GLU A 34 3.44 13.30 -6.16
C GLU A 34 4.43 12.26 -5.66
N ILE A 35 5.60 12.13 -6.30
CA ILE A 35 6.61 11.10 -5.96
C ILE A 35 6.90 11.05 -4.46
N ILE A 36 7.01 12.21 -3.80
CA ILE A 36 7.27 12.32 -2.36
C ILE A 36 6.12 11.73 -1.53
N SER A 37 4.87 11.97 -1.93
CA SER A 37 3.67 11.44 -1.24
C SER A 37 3.59 9.93 -1.37
N ILE A 38 3.91 9.38 -2.53
CA ILE A 38 3.95 7.94 -2.79
C ILE A 38 5.04 7.26 -1.93
N GLN A 39 6.25 7.84 -1.91
CA GLN A 39 7.36 7.33 -1.10
C GLN A 39 6.99 7.28 0.38
N LYS A 40 6.37 8.35 0.91
CA LYS A 40 5.90 8.40 2.29
C LYS A 40 4.84 7.33 2.59
N ALA A 41 3.89 7.11 1.67
CA ALA A 41 2.87 6.08 1.83
C ALA A 41 3.48 4.67 1.86
N ILE A 42 4.44 4.37 0.98
CA ILE A 42 5.15 3.08 0.97
C ILE A 42 5.98 2.89 2.24
N SER A 43 6.72 3.92 2.68
CA SER A 43 7.50 3.87 3.92
C SER A 43 6.63 3.61 5.14
N LEU A 44 5.45 4.26 5.23
CA LEU A 44 4.50 4.02 6.30
C LEU A 44 4.18 2.54 6.44
N LEU A 45 4.07 1.79 5.34
CA LEU A 45 3.71 0.39 5.40
C LEU A 45 4.80 -0.58 5.79
N VAL A 46 5.99 -0.38 5.23
CA VAL A 46 7.15 -1.20 5.59
C VAL A 46 7.42 -1.03 7.08
N ASP A 47 7.36 0.22 7.57
CA ASP A 47 7.71 0.54 8.95
C ASP A 47 6.59 0.19 9.94
N THR A 48 5.32 0.48 9.61
CA THR A 48 4.18 0.28 10.53
C THR A 48 3.74 -1.18 10.60
N TYR A 49 3.69 -1.87 9.45
CA TYR A 49 3.16 -3.24 9.40
C TYR A 49 4.27 -4.29 9.40
N SER A 50 5.54 -3.89 9.42
CA SER A 50 6.70 -4.80 9.36
C SER A 50 6.58 -5.80 8.20
N ILE A 51 6.03 -5.34 7.07
CA ILE A 51 5.84 -6.16 5.88
C ILE A 51 7.16 -6.17 5.12
N GLU A 52 7.77 -7.34 4.98
CA GLU A 52 8.89 -7.50 4.06
C GLU A 52 8.38 -7.32 2.62
N LEU A 53 9.13 -6.58 1.80
CA LEU A 53 8.75 -6.35 0.40
C LEU A 53 8.58 -7.66 -0.40
N THR A 54 9.26 -8.73 0.02
CA THR A 54 9.12 -10.08 -0.53
C THR A 54 7.79 -10.75 -0.23
N ASP A 55 7.08 -10.30 0.82
CA ASP A 55 5.77 -10.81 1.22
C ASP A 55 4.60 -10.08 0.53
N LEU A 56 4.89 -8.96 -0.15
CA LEU A 56 3.93 -8.21 -0.96
C LEU A 56 3.69 -8.93 -2.29
N LEU A 57 2.48 -9.47 -2.45
CA LEU A 57 2.01 -9.93 -3.74
C LEU A 57 1.53 -8.71 -4.54
N LEU A 58 2.27 -8.36 -5.59
CA LEU A 58 1.87 -7.37 -6.59
C LEU A 58 0.92 -8.06 -7.59
N TRP A 59 -0.28 -7.51 -7.78
CA TRP A 59 -1.27 -7.97 -8.76
C TRP A 59 -1.46 -6.94 -9.87
#